data_AF-A0A7C0U7W2-F1
#
_entry.id   AF-A0A7C0U7W2-F1
#
_cell.length_a   1.000
_cell.length_b   1.000
_cell.length_c   1.000
_cell.angle_alpha   90.00
_cell.angle_beta   90.00
_cell.angle_gamma   90.00
#
_symmetry.space_group_name_H-M   'P 1'
#
loop_
_entity.id
_entity.type
_entity.pdbx_description
1 polymer ?
#
loop_
_entity_poly.entity_id
_entity_poly.type
_entity_poly.pdbx_seq_one_letter_code
_entity_poly.pdbx_strand_id
1 'polypeptide(L)' 'MAGKKLLGQMLIEEGIITEEQLKIALAKQRETGHFLGRILVDLGFVDEKDLKRILSIQHGVEIIDLKNTVIDRKAVEA' A
#
# COMPACT_ATOMS: atom_id res chain seq x y z
N MET A 1 23.60 -3.10 0.83
CA MET A 1 22.50 -2.40 0.14
C MET A 1 21.19 -3.00 0.60
N ALA A 2 20.53 -2.41 1.60
CA ALA A 2 19.17 -2.84 1.95
C ALA A 2 18.23 -2.25 0.88
N GLY A 3 17.98 -3.03 -0.18
CA GLY A 3 17.00 -2.64 -1.20
C GLY A 3 15.64 -2.44 -0.54
N LYS A 4 14.91 -1.40 -0.95
CA LYS A 4 13.56 -1.12 -0.47
C LYS A 4 12.71 -2.39 -0.58
N LYS A 5 12.21 -2.89 0.54
CA LYS A 5 11.43 -4.12 0.60
C LYS A 5 10.20 -4.00 -0.31
N LEU A 6 9.90 -5.03 -1.11
CA LEU A 6 8.79 -4.98 -2.06
C LEU A 6 7.45 -5.12 -1.32
N LEU A 7 6.44 -4.37 -1.75
CA LEU A 7 5.11 -4.37 -1.12
C LEU A 7 4.52 -5.78 -1.00
N GLY A 8 4.57 -6.56 -2.09
CA GLY A 8 4.04 -7.93 -2.10
C GLY A 8 4.73 -8.86 -1.11
N GLN A 9 6.04 -8.71 -0.89
CA GLN A 9 6.78 -9.51 0.08
C GLN A 9 6.39 -9.14 1.51
N MET A 10 6.29 -7.83 1.80
CA MET A 10 5.86 -7.37 3.12
C MET A 10 4.46 -7.86 3.48
N LEU A 11 3.53 -7.87 2.51
CA LEU A 11 2.17 -8.36 2.73
C LEU A 11 2.12 -9.88 3.01
N ILE A 12 3.03 -10.67 2.42
CA ILE A 12 3.15 -12.11 2.69
C ILE A 12 3.75 -12.35 4.07
N GLU A 13 4.82 -11.64 4.43
CA GLU A 13 5.47 -11.75 5.73
C GLU A 13 4.53 -11.41 6.89
N GLU A 14 3.63 -10.45 6.67
CA GLU A 14 2.60 -10.04 7.63
C GLU A 14 1.37 -10.96 7.60
N GLY A 15 1.35 -11.98 6.74
CA GLY A 15 0.26 -12.93 6.63
C GLY A 15 -1.05 -12.36 6.06
N ILE A 16 -0.99 -11.17 5.45
CA ILE A 16 -2.18 -10.49 4.89
C ILE A 16 -2.59 -11.15 3.57
N ILE A 17 -1.62 -11.55 2.75
CA ILE A 17 -1.86 -12.28 1.51
C ILE A 17 -1.01 -13.53 1.43
N THR A 18 -1.45 -14.47 0.61
CA THR A 18 -0.69 -15.65 0.21
C THR A 18 0.14 -15.38 -1.05
N GLU A 19 1.14 -16.24 -1.31
CA GLU A 19 1.89 -16.20 -2.57
C GLU A 19 0.98 -16.32 -3.80
N GLU A 20 -0.08 -17.11 -3.71
CA GLU A 20 -1.01 -17.33 -4.82
C GLU A 20 -1.84 -16.07 -5.12
N GLN A 21 -2.34 -15.40 -4.08
CA GLN A 21 -3.02 -14.11 -4.21
C GLN A 21 -2.10 -13.05 -4.81
N LEU A 22 -0.82 -13.03 -4.42
CA LEU A 22 0.17 -12.13 -5.02
C LEU A 22 0.37 -12.41 -6.52
N LYS A 23 0.45 -13.69 -6.93
CA LYS A 23 0.58 -14.07 -8.35
C LYS A 23 -0.62 -13.61 -9.18
N ILE A 24 -1.84 -13.80 -8.68
CA ILE A 24 -3.09 -13.34 -9.32
C ILE A 24 -3.06 -11.82 -9.50
N ALA A 25 -2.72 -11.08 -8.44
CA ALA A 25 -2.67 -9.62 -8.49
C ALA A 25 -1.59 -9.11 -9.46
N LEU A 26 -0.42 -9.76 -9.51
CA LEU A 26 0.65 -9.43 -10.47
C LEU A 26 0.26 -9.72 -11.92
N ALA A 27 -0.51 -10.80 -12.17
CA ALA A 27 -1.04 -11.07 -13.51
C ALA A 27 -1.98 -9.94 -13.96
N LYS A 28 -2.93 -9.57 -13.10
CA LYS A 28 -3.85 -8.45 -13.37
C LYS A 28 -3.13 -7.10 -13.46
N GLN A 29 -2.02 -6.92 -12.76
CA GLN A 29 -1.17 -5.75 -12.88
C GLN A 29 -0.57 -5.62 -14.28
N ARG A 30 -0.08 -6.74 -14.84
CA ARG A 30 0.47 -6.75 -16.21
C ARG A 30 -0.58 -6.43 -17.26
N GLU A 31 -1.83 -6.83 -17.02
CA GLU A 31 -2.95 -6.56 -17.94
C GLU A 31 -3.45 -5.11 -17.86
N THR A 32 -3.51 -4.53 -16.66
CA THR A 32 -4.16 -3.22 -16.42
C THR A 32 -3.19 -2.05 -16.31
N GLY A 33 -1.92 -2.29 -15.95
CA GLY A 33 -0.95 -1.25 -15.65
C GLY A 33 -1.22 -0.48 -14.34
N HIS A 34 -2.23 -0.86 -13.55
CA HIS A 34 -2.53 -0.22 -12.28
C HIS A 34 -1.50 -0.56 -11.19
N PHE A 35 -1.52 0.19 -10.08
CA PHE A 35 -0.69 -0.13 -8.92
C PHE A 35 -1.11 -1.45 -8.26
N LEU A 36 -0.13 -2.28 -7.90
CA LEU A 36 -0.35 -3.56 -7.23
C LEU A 36 -1.24 -3.43 -5.98
N GLY A 37 -0.99 -2.43 -5.14
CA GLY A 37 -1.79 -2.19 -3.93
C GLY A 37 -3.27 -1.96 -4.25
N ARG A 38 -3.58 -1.18 -5.30
CA ARG A 38 -4.96 -0.95 -5.73
C ARG A 38 -5.62 -2.25 -6.17
N ILE A 39 -4.91 -3.03 -7.00
CA ILE A 39 -5.42 -4.31 -7.50
C ILE A 39 -5.70 -5.28 -6.35
N LEU A 40 -4.83 -5.33 -5.35
CA LEU A 40 -5.02 -6.18 -4.17
C LEU A 40 -6.28 -5.80 -3.37
N VAL A 41 -6.58 -4.51 -3.26
CA VAL A 41 -7.82 -4.00 -2.65
C VAL A 41 -9.04 -4.31 -3.51
N ASP A 42 -8.95 -4.04 -4.82
CA ASP A 42 -10.05 -4.29 -5.77
C ASP A 42 -10.42 -5.78 -5.86
N LEU A 43 -9.44 -6.68 -5.67
CA LEU A 43 -9.63 -8.13 -5.61
C LEU A 43 -10.11 -8.63 -4.23
N GLY A 44 -10.18 -7.75 -3.22
CA GLY A 44 -10.57 -8.10 -1.86
C GLY A 44 -9.53 -8.94 -1.10
N PHE A 45 -8.26 -8.94 -1.56
CA PHE A 45 -7.18 -9.67 -0.88
C PHE A 45 -6.55 -8.86 0.26
N VAL A 46 -6.69 -7.53 0.23
CA VAL A 46 -6.13 -6.62 1.23
C VAL A 46 -7.14 -5.53 1.52
N ASP A 47 -7.38 -5.24 2.79
CA ASP A 47 -8.18 -4.08 3.20
C ASP A 47 -7.37 -2.78 3.04
N GLU A 48 -8.04 -1.67 2.71
CA GLU A 48 -7.35 -0.37 2.56
C GLU A 48 -6.55 0.05 3.79
N LYS A 49 -7.02 -0.30 4.98
CA LYS A 49 -6.36 0.04 6.25
C LYS A 49 -5.01 -0.68 6.37
N ASP A 50 -4.99 -1.97 6.05
CA ASP A 50 -3.76 -2.77 6.08
C ASP A 50 -2.79 -2.34 4.99
N LEU A 51 -3.29 -2.05 3.79
CA LEU A 51 -2.45 -1.51 2.72
C LEU A 51 -1.77 -0.20 3.14
N LYS A 52 -2.52 0.74 3.74
CA LYS A 52 -1.97 2.00 4.24
C LYS A 52 -0.89 1.76 5.32
N ARG A 53 -1.14 0.86 6.27
CA ARG A 53 -0.19 0.46 7.32
C ARG A 53 1.12 -0.05 6.71
N ILE A 54 1.05 -0.97 5.76
CA ILE A 54 2.25 -1.55 5.13
C ILE A 54 3.01 -0.51 4.29
N LEU A 55 2.32 0.36 3.56
CA LEU A 55 2.95 1.44 2.79
C LEU A 55 3.68 2.45 3.69
N SER A 56 3.09 2.79 4.83
CA SER A 56 3.73 3.63 5.86
C SER A 56 5.04 3.03 6.35
N ILE A 57 5.03 1.74 6.70
CA ILE A 57 6.24 1.00 7.12
C ILE A 57 7.27 0.96 5.98
N GLN A 58 6.84 0.68 4.75
CA GLN A 58 7.71 0.56 3.58
C GLN A 58 8.43 1.88 3.24
N HIS A 59 7.78 3.00 3.50
CA HIS A 59 8.30 4.33 3.19
C HIS A 59 8.87 5.07 4.42
N GLY A 60 8.71 4.53 5.62
CA GLY A 60 9.15 5.17 6.86
C GLY A 60 8.42 6.47 7.16
N VAL A 61 7.15 6.60 6.74
CA VAL A 61 6.33 7.81 6.90
C VAL A 61 5.14 7.53 7.80
N GLU A 62 4.76 8.50 8.62
CA GLU A 62 3.58 8.38 9.48
C GLU A 62 2.28 8.56 8.66
N ILE A 63 1.23 7.82 9.03
CA ILE A 63 -0.11 8.00 8.48
C ILE A 63 -0.79 9.10 9.27
N ILE A 64 -1.14 10.19 8.60
CA ILE A 64 -1.82 11.33 9.21
C ILE A 64 -3.29 11.34 8.75
N ASP A 65 -4.21 11.45 9.69
CA ASP A 65 -5.61 11.74 9.38
C ASP A 65 -5.80 13.25 9.19
N LEU A 66 -5.93 13.67 7.92
CA LEU A 66 -6.11 15.07 7.55
C LEU A 66 -7.40 15.68 8.11
N LYS A 67 -8.41 14.89 8.49
CA LYS A 67 -9.64 15.42 9.08
C LYS A 67 -9.43 15.93 10.51
N ASN A 68 -8.48 15.34 11.22
CA ASN A 68 -8.26 15.56 12.66
C ASN A 68 -6.92 16.24 12.94
N THR A 69 -6.12 16.53 11.91
CA THR A 69 -4.81 17.15 12.03
C THR A 69 -4.89 18.64 11.76
N VAL A 70 -4.24 19.44 12.61
CA VAL A 70 -4.10 20.88 12.37
C VAL A 70 -3.15 21.08 11.19
N ILE A 71 -3.69 21.50 10.05
CA ILE A 71 -2.91 21.76 8.83
C ILE A 71 -2.41 23.21 8.88
N ASP A 72 -1.11 23.41 8.62
CA ASP A 72 -0.57 24.76 8.44
C ASP A 72 -1.25 25.42 7.23
N ARG A 73 -1.94 26.53 7.48
CA ARG A 73 -2.66 27.26 6.45
C ARG A 73 -1.76 27.73 5.31
N LYS A 74 -0.49 28.03 5.59
CA LYS A 74 0.50 28.42 4.57
C LYS A 74 0.87 27.29 3.62
N ALA A 75 0.68 26.02 4.02
CA ALA A 75 0.95 24.86 3.16
C ALA A 75 -0.18 24.56 2.17
N VAL A 76 -1.37 25.17 2.36
CA VAL A 76 -2.56 24.97 1.54
C VAL A 76 -2.81 26.16 0.59
N GLU A 77 -2.24 27.31 0.90
CA GLU A 77 -2.29 28.51 0.07
C GLU A 77 -1.23 28.38 -1.06
N ALA A 78 -1.68 28.42 -2.32
CA ALA A 78 -0.86 28.29 -3.53
C ALA A 78 -0.15 29.59 -3.91
#